data_AF-A0A3Q4AE81-F1
#
_entry.id   AF-A0A3Q4AE81-F1
#
_cell.length_a   1.000
_cell.length_b   1.000
_cell.length_c   1.000
_cell.angle_alpha   90.00
_cell.angle_beta   90.00
_cell.angle_gamma   90.00
#
_symmetry.space_group_name_H-M   'P 1'
#
loop_
_entity.id
_entity.type
_entity.pdbx_description
1 polymer ?
#
loop_
_entity_poly.entity_id
_entity_poly.type
_entity_poly.pdbx_seq_one_letter_code
_entity_poly.pdbx_strand_id
1 'polypeptide(L)'
;MSAGRISEGVGCIAWWGFSPARDLSSMGPVRPEGELNVLLVGSGDPRHILKTAAGLQNDGSLHVWVIESSMEVVARQLLLLYLALMPQETMGDNEKTEVFLEVFGNSEIRSQTEETLRCAASQLSLSILRPAHKKLDCSFRERDELARIFKGWIHPQSPSVLMSKAWDYRVREHLGTRYNCKSGCFDWDLSMKLHEKGCGVINKQQYARWREQGLAFEVREGAYQITNPTLLSSRVFSQRGNKVAFKGYWGDIVSSPYLAFGIETEDKSLLKTQNGLHVKVKHTLLIRACAINRILTSASIFASNNDKNNTSECFSDLMHLKGISVTFLPMDALHKLPEKQKHSHFFGAIYFSARFLSPIFTSILFFLVNNPYFLQARCKYCNLT
;
A
#
# COMPACT_ATOMS: atom_id res chain seq x y z
N MET A 1 13.85 21.09 -25.99
CA MET A 1 13.40 19.70 -25.78
C MET A 1 13.18 19.47 -24.29
N SER A 2 11.96 19.66 -23.77
CA SER A 2 11.64 19.36 -22.38
C SER A 2 11.16 17.91 -22.29
N ALA A 3 12.06 17.01 -21.90
CA ALA A 3 11.63 15.72 -21.37
C ALA A 3 10.70 16.02 -20.19
N GLY A 4 9.44 15.55 -20.23
CA GLY A 4 8.55 15.60 -19.06
C GLY A 4 9.33 15.09 -17.85
N ARG A 5 9.32 15.84 -16.74
CA ARG A 5 10.24 15.56 -15.63
C ARG A 5 9.93 14.16 -15.11
N ILE A 6 10.92 13.27 -15.09
CA ILE A 6 10.75 11.87 -14.66
C ILE A 6 10.10 11.79 -13.26
N SER A 7 10.33 12.81 -12.41
CA SER A 7 9.72 12.95 -11.09
C SER A 7 8.20 13.20 -11.09
N GLU A 8 7.62 13.70 -12.17
CA GLU A 8 6.18 14.04 -12.23
C GLU A 8 5.31 12.80 -12.32
N GLY A 9 5.78 11.74 -13.01
CA GLY A 9 5.01 10.51 -13.19
C GLY A 9 4.79 9.75 -11.89
N VAL A 10 5.80 9.71 -11.01
CA VAL A 10 5.75 8.94 -9.76
C VAL A 10 4.90 9.62 -8.67
N GLY A 11 4.59 10.91 -8.85
CA GLY A 11 3.79 11.70 -7.90
C GLY A 11 4.52 12.08 -6.62
N CYS A 12 3.80 12.68 -5.67
CA CYS A 12 4.35 13.02 -4.35
C CYS A 12 3.84 12.11 -3.23
N ILE A 13 2.87 11.23 -3.52
CA ILE A 13 2.37 10.24 -2.56
C ILE A 13 2.62 8.84 -3.10
N ALA A 14 3.15 7.97 -2.27
CA ALA A 14 3.36 6.56 -2.58
C ALA A 14 2.17 5.73 -2.05
N TRP A 15 1.15 5.54 -2.89
CA TRP A 15 -0.04 4.75 -2.52
C TRP A 15 0.19 3.24 -2.49
N TRP A 16 1.27 2.81 -3.14
CA TRP A 16 1.83 1.48 -3.10
C TRP A 16 3.34 1.59 -3.27
N GLY A 17 4.06 0.57 -2.84
CA GLY A 17 5.51 0.48 -3.02
C GLY A 17 5.94 -0.28 -4.27
N PHE A 18 7.24 -0.28 -4.50
CA PHE A 18 7.90 -0.68 -5.76
C PHE A 18 8.64 -2.01 -5.64
N SER A 19 8.22 -2.83 -4.70
CA SER A 19 8.76 -4.18 -4.54
C SER A 19 7.63 -5.15 -4.26
N PRO A 20 7.84 -6.43 -4.60
CA PRO A 20 6.97 -7.49 -4.12
C PRO A 20 6.92 -7.52 -2.60
N ALA A 21 5.83 -8.10 -2.08
CA ALA A 21 5.72 -8.40 -0.67
C ALA A 21 6.87 -9.34 -0.24
N ARG A 22 7.49 -9.02 0.90
CA ARG A 22 8.60 -9.79 1.49
C ARG A 22 8.22 -10.24 2.88
N ASP A 23 8.59 -11.48 3.22
CA ASP A 23 8.53 -11.99 4.59
C ASP A 23 9.75 -11.49 5.36
N LEU A 24 9.52 -10.53 6.24
CA LEU A 24 10.58 -9.85 6.98
C LEU A 24 11.11 -10.70 8.15
N SER A 25 10.44 -11.79 8.51
CA SER A 25 10.93 -12.75 9.52
C SER A 25 12.07 -13.63 8.99
N SER A 26 12.12 -13.81 7.66
CA SER A 26 13.08 -14.69 6.98
C SER A 26 14.34 -13.98 6.49
N MET A 27 14.52 -12.69 6.81
CA MET A 27 15.62 -11.89 6.25
C MET A 27 16.93 -11.94 7.03
N GLY A 28 16.90 -12.41 8.29
CA GLY A 28 18.12 -12.68 9.07
C GLY A 28 18.70 -14.07 8.80
N PRO A 29 19.99 -14.31 9.08
CA PRO A 29 20.62 -15.62 8.96
C PRO A 29 20.04 -16.65 9.94
N VAL A 30 19.42 -16.18 11.02
CA VAL A 30 18.73 -16.97 12.04
C VAL A 30 17.37 -16.31 12.28
N ARG A 31 16.30 -17.11 12.26
CA ARG A 31 14.98 -16.64 12.69
C ARG A 31 15.06 -16.36 14.20
N PRO A 32 14.77 -15.14 14.68
CA PRO A 32 14.82 -14.88 16.10
C PRO A 32 13.82 -15.76 16.84
N GLU A 33 14.28 -16.46 17.87
CA GLU A 33 13.40 -17.16 18.81
C GLU A 33 12.72 -16.12 19.71
N GLY A 34 11.38 -16.10 19.74
CA GLY A 34 10.60 -15.17 20.56
C GLY A 34 9.98 -13.99 19.79
N GLU A 35 10.15 -12.76 20.31
CA GLU A 35 9.53 -11.55 19.78
C GLU A 35 10.39 -10.87 18.70
N LEU A 36 9.84 -10.78 17.49
CA LEU A 36 10.44 -10.09 16.35
C LEU A 36 9.87 -8.68 16.22
N ASN A 37 10.73 -7.68 16.41
CA ASN A 37 10.41 -6.27 16.15
C ASN A 37 10.86 -5.86 14.75
N VAL A 38 9.92 -5.41 13.90
CA VAL A 38 10.18 -4.99 12.52
C VAL A 38 9.84 -3.52 12.34
N LEU A 39 10.75 -2.73 11.75
CA LEU A 39 10.49 -1.34 11.37
C LEU A 39 10.25 -1.21 9.86
N LEU A 40 9.09 -0.68 9.48
CA LEU A 40 8.73 -0.31 8.11
C LEU A 40 8.77 1.22 7.97
N VAL A 41 9.59 1.72 7.05
CA VAL A 41 9.66 3.15 6.74
C VAL A 41 9.30 3.40 5.27
N GLY A 42 8.19 4.10 5.06
CA GLY A 42 7.69 4.46 3.74
C GLY A 42 7.21 3.27 2.92
N SER A 43 6.63 2.25 3.56
CA SER A 43 6.13 1.05 2.87
C SER A 43 5.06 1.40 1.85
N GLY A 44 4.24 2.42 2.16
CA GLY A 44 3.13 2.91 1.34
C GLY A 44 1.87 2.07 1.44
N ASP A 45 2.00 0.76 1.70
CA ASP A 45 0.91 -0.21 1.77
C ASP A 45 1.24 -1.37 2.73
N PRO A 46 0.24 -2.21 3.11
CA PRO A 46 0.44 -3.24 4.13
C PRO A 46 1.02 -4.56 3.59
N ARG A 47 1.52 -4.65 2.35
CA ARG A 47 1.94 -5.94 1.77
C ARG A 47 2.98 -6.69 2.60
N HIS A 48 3.93 -5.98 3.20
CA HIS A 48 5.00 -6.58 4.00
C HIS A 48 4.46 -7.08 5.34
N ILE A 49 3.53 -6.35 5.94
CA ILE A 49 2.82 -6.75 7.16
C ILE A 49 2.08 -8.06 6.88
N LEU A 50 1.25 -8.08 5.84
CA LEU A 50 0.46 -9.23 5.45
C LEU A 50 1.34 -10.45 5.12
N LYS A 51 2.40 -10.25 4.31
CA LYS A 51 3.30 -11.35 3.93
C LYS A 51 4.08 -11.94 5.10
N THR A 52 4.54 -11.09 6.02
CA THR A 52 5.28 -11.53 7.22
C THR A 52 4.32 -12.24 8.19
N ALA A 53 3.11 -11.70 8.38
CA ALA A 53 2.07 -12.32 9.20
C ALA A 53 1.74 -13.75 8.75
N ALA A 54 1.60 -13.97 7.44
CA ALA A 54 1.33 -15.29 6.89
C ALA A 54 2.48 -16.29 7.01
N GLY A 55 3.72 -15.80 7.19
CA GLY A 55 4.91 -16.64 7.38
C GLY A 55 5.21 -16.97 8.85
N LEU A 56 4.51 -16.33 9.79
CA LEU A 56 4.76 -16.46 11.22
C LEU A 56 4.39 -17.87 11.72
N GLN A 57 5.27 -18.47 12.51
CA GLN A 57 5.04 -19.77 13.16
C GLN A 57 4.16 -19.61 14.40
N ASN A 58 3.52 -20.69 14.86
CA ASN A 58 2.52 -20.66 15.93
C ASN A 58 3.02 -20.19 17.31
N ASP A 59 4.33 -20.13 17.52
CA ASP A 59 5.02 -19.78 18.77
C ASP A 59 5.72 -18.42 18.76
N GLY A 60 5.84 -17.77 17.60
CA GLY A 60 6.50 -16.47 17.46
C GLY A 60 5.56 -15.29 17.75
N SER A 61 6.11 -14.18 18.25
CA SER A 61 5.42 -12.89 18.25
C SER A 61 6.10 -11.89 17.30
N LEU A 62 5.31 -11.04 16.66
CA LEU A 62 5.72 -10.06 15.67
C LEU A 62 5.14 -8.70 16.05
N HIS A 63 6.01 -7.72 16.29
CA HIS A 63 5.61 -6.32 16.41
C HIS A 63 6.12 -5.53 15.21
N VAL A 64 5.20 -5.05 14.38
CA VAL A 64 5.52 -4.19 13.25
C VAL A 64 5.32 -2.72 13.60
N TRP A 65 6.37 -1.93 13.44
CA TRP A 65 6.41 -0.49 13.65
C TRP A 65 6.39 0.20 12.29
N VAL A 66 5.48 1.12 12.05
CA VAL A 66 5.27 1.72 10.74
C VAL A 66 5.44 3.23 10.80
N ILE A 67 6.28 3.78 9.92
CA ILE A 67 6.46 5.21 9.70
C ILE A 67 6.12 5.53 8.25
N GLU A 68 5.23 6.49 8.03
CA GLU A 68 4.82 6.94 6.70
C GLU A 68 4.98 8.45 6.53
N SER A 69 4.97 8.91 5.29
CA SER A 69 5.16 10.34 4.95
C SER A 69 3.93 11.20 5.16
N SER A 70 2.75 10.61 5.27
CA SER A 70 1.50 11.36 5.44
C SER A 70 0.40 10.54 6.10
N MET A 71 -0.55 11.24 6.74
CA MET A 71 -1.68 10.60 7.39
C MET A 71 -2.66 9.98 6.40
N GLU A 72 -2.73 10.44 5.15
CA GLU A 72 -3.52 9.76 4.11
C GLU A 72 -2.99 8.35 3.82
N VAL A 73 -1.67 8.17 3.81
CA VAL A 73 -1.05 6.85 3.62
C VAL A 73 -1.32 5.95 4.84
N VAL A 74 -1.20 6.48 6.06
CA VAL A 74 -1.54 5.75 7.30
C VAL A 74 -3.00 5.31 7.29
N ALA A 75 -3.93 6.24 7.01
CA ALA A 75 -5.36 5.95 6.92
C ALA A 75 -5.65 4.83 5.91
N ARG A 76 -5.00 4.89 4.74
CA ARG A 76 -5.16 3.90 3.67
C ARG A 76 -4.63 2.54 4.08
N GLN A 77 -3.49 2.48 4.77
CA GLN A 77 -2.96 1.21 5.30
C GLN A 77 -3.88 0.60 6.36
N LEU A 78 -4.42 1.42 7.28
CA LEU A 78 -5.40 0.96 8.27
C LEU A 78 -6.64 0.37 7.59
N LEU A 79 -7.15 1.02 6.55
CA LEU A 79 -8.28 0.53 5.76
C LEU A 79 -7.96 -0.79 5.05
N LEU A 80 -6.83 -0.87 4.36
CA LEU A 80 -6.42 -2.08 3.64
C LEU A 80 -6.18 -3.24 4.61
N LEU A 81 -5.60 -2.99 5.79
CA LEU A 81 -5.47 -3.98 6.85
C LEU A 81 -6.83 -4.42 7.38
N TYR A 82 -7.76 -3.49 7.62
CA TYR A 82 -9.11 -3.84 8.04
C TYR A 82 -9.79 -4.78 7.04
N LEU A 83 -9.80 -4.41 5.75
CA LEU A 83 -10.39 -5.23 4.68
C LEU A 83 -9.72 -6.60 4.58
N ALA A 84 -8.39 -6.64 4.68
CA ALA A 84 -7.62 -7.88 4.68
C ALA A 84 -7.99 -8.82 5.84
N LEU A 85 -8.25 -8.26 7.02
CA LEU A 85 -8.49 -9.01 8.25
C LEU A 85 -9.98 -9.24 8.55
N MET A 86 -10.89 -8.81 7.67
CA MET A 86 -12.32 -9.07 7.84
C MET A 86 -12.59 -10.58 7.99
N PRO A 87 -13.44 -11.00 8.95
CA PRO A 87 -13.76 -12.41 9.13
C PRO A 87 -14.46 -12.98 7.89
N GLN A 88 -14.23 -14.27 7.64
CA GLN A 88 -14.80 -14.96 6.48
C GLN A 88 -16.33 -15.02 6.53
N GLU A 89 -16.90 -15.01 7.74
CA GLU A 89 -18.34 -14.96 8.02
C GLU A 89 -18.97 -13.63 7.54
N THR A 90 -18.17 -12.55 7.55
CA THR A 90 -18.62 -11.23 7.08
C THR A 90 -18.40 -11.04 5.59
N MET A 91 -17.24 -11.46 5.09
CA MET A 91 -16.87 -11.31 3.68
C MET A 91 -16.07 -12.51 3.20
N GLY A 92 -16.60 -13.21 2.19
CA GLY A 92 -15.96 -14.39 1.63
C GLY A 92 -14.60 -14.05 1.01
N ASP A 93 -13.66 -14.99 1.05
CA ASP A 93 -12.26 -14.75 0.69
C ASP A 93 -12.03 -14.22 -0.75
N ASN A 94 -12.85 -14.66 -1.70
CA ASN A 94 -12.81 -14.16 -3.08
C ASN A 94 -13.28 -12.70 -3.15
N GLU A 95 -14.42 -12.39 -2.53
CA GLU A 95 -14.96 -11.04 -2.45
C GLU A 95 -14.00 -10.09 -1.74
N LYS A 96 -13.40 -10.55 -0.64
CA LYS A 96 -12.38 -9.85 0.13
C LYS A 96 -11.17 -9.50 -0.73
N THR A 97 -10.69 -10.45 -1.53
CA THR A 97 -9.58 -10.25 -2.46
C THR A 97 -9.94 -9.21 -3.53
N GLU A 98 -11.15 -9.29 -4.11
CA GLU A 98 -11.63 -8.33 -5.10
C GLU A 98 -11.72 -6.91 -4.52
N VAL A 99 -12.42 -6.74 -3.39
CA VAL A 99 -12.59 -5.46 -2.69
C VAL A 99 -11.23 -4.88 -2.30
N PHE A 100 -10.34 -5.68 -1.73
CA PHE A 100 -8.99 -5.24 -1.36
C PHE A 100 -8.23 -4.70 -2.57
N LEU A 101 -8.22 -5.43 -3.68
CA LEU A 101 -7.47 -5.03 -4.88
C LEU A 101 -8.05 -3.80 -5.57
N GLU A 102 -9.38 -3.69 -5.61
CA GLU A 102 -10.06 -2.50 -6.12
C GLU A 102 -9.68 -1.26 -5.30
N VAL A 103 -9.78 -1.34 -3.97
CA VAL A 103 -9.37 -0.23 -3.09
C VAL A 103 -7.87 0.05 -3.23
N PHE A 104 -7.04 -0.99 -3.37
CA PHE A 104 -5.58 -0.91 -3.43
C PHE A 104 -5.04 -0.27 -4.73
N GLY A 105 -5.61 -0.60 -5.89
CA GLY A 105 -4.99 -0.28 -7.17
C GLY A 105 -5.86 0.50 -8.16
N ASN A 106 -7.17 0.59 -7.94
CA ASN A 106 -8.07 1.21 -8.91
C ASN A 106 -8.43 2.65 -8.54
N SER A 107 -8.35 3.53 -9.53
CA SER A 107 -8.80 4.91 -9.48
C SER A 107 -10.31 5.04 -9.24
N GLU A 108 -11.08 4.15 -9.87
CA GLU A 108 -12.53 4.03 -9.72
C GLU A 108 -12.90 2.61 -9.27
N ILE A 109 -13.94 2.49 -8.46
CA ILE A 109 -14.39 1.26 -7.80
C ILE A 109 -15.88 1.01 -8.10
N ARG A 110 -16.32 -0.23 -7.87
CA ARG A 110 -17.74 -0.60 -7.96
C ARG A 110 -18.55 -0.01 -6.79
N SER A 111 -19.88 0.05 -6.95
CA SER A 111 -20.79 0.50 -5.90
C SER A 111 -20.72 -0.34 -4.64
N GLN A 112 -20.62 -1.66 -4.77
CA GLN A 112 -20.51 -2.57 -3.63
C GLN A 112 -19.21 -2.32 -2.85
N THR A 113 -18.09 -2.16 -3.55
CA THR A 113 -16.79 -1.85 -2.95
C THR A 113 -16.81 -0.51 -2.22
N GLU A 114 -17.51 0.48 -2.76
CA GLU A 114 -17.66 1.78 -2.10
C GLU A 114 -18.48 1.70 -0.80
N GLU A 115 -19.54 0.88 -0.79
CA GLU A 115 -20.32 0.61 0.41
C GLU A 115 -19.47 -0.07 1.49
N THR A 116 -18.71 -1.11 1.13
CA THR A 116 -17.77 -1.75 2.07
C THR A 116 -16.74 -0.77 2.61
N LEU A 117 -16.17 0.07 1.74
CA LEU A 117 -15.20 1.09 2.12
C LEU A 117 -15.79 2.09 3.13
N ARG A 118 -17.04 2.56 2.90
CA ARG A 118 -17.74 3.47 3.81
C ARG A 118 -17.98 2.83 5.17
N CYS A 119 -18.39 1.56 5.20
CA CYS A 119 -18.58 0.80 6.43
C CYS A 119 -17.26 0.65 7.19
N ALA A 120 -16.20 0.22 6.51
CA ALA A 120 -14.87 0.09 7.09
C ALA A 120 -14.32 1.42 7.64
N ALA A 121 -14.47 2.52 6.89
CA ALA A 121 -14.06 3.86 7.31
C ALA A 121 -14.84 4.33 8.56
N SER A 122 -16.13 3.98 8.66
CA SER A 122 -16.95 4.28 9.84
C SER A 122 -16.45 3.53 11.08
N GLN A 123 -16.15 2.24 10.96
CA GLN A 123 -15.60 1.43 12.06
C GLN A 123 -14.21 1.91 12.51
N LEU A 124 -13.37 2.29 11.55
CA LEU A 124 -12.07 2.90 11.79
C LEU A 124 -12.18 4.25 12.50
N SER A 125 -13.14 5.08 12.11
CA SER A 125 -13.37 6.39 12.74
C SER A 125 -13.90 6.30 14.18
N LEU A 126 -14.63 5.23 14.52
CA LEU A 126 -15.12 4.96 15.89
C LEU A 126 -14.06 4.32 16.78
N SER A 127 -13.17 3.53 16.17
CA SER A 127 -11.83 3.26 16.68
C SER A 127 -11.04 4.58 16.65
N ILE A 128 -9.72 4.72 16.72
CA ILE A 128 -9.04 6.05 16.85
C ILE A 128 -9.47 6.96 18.03
N LEU A 129 -10.72 7.40 18.13
CA LEU A 129 -11.31 8.21 19.20
C LEU A 129 -11.34 7.50 20.57
N ARG A 130 -11.20 6.18 20.64
CA ARG A 130 -11.15 5.49 21.94
C ARG A 130 -9.78 5.69 22.60
N PRO A 131 -9.70 6.15 23.87
CA PRO A 131 -8.43 6.47 24.53
C PRO A 131 -7.46 5.28 24.70
N ALA A 132 -7.93 4.04 24.52
CA ALA A 132 -7.16 2.81 24.74
C ALA A 132 -6.45 2.24 23.50
N HIS A 133 -6.41 2.95 22.36
CA HIS A 133 -5.73 2.44 21.17
C HIS A 133 -4.19 2.42 21.31
N LYS A 134 -3.65 1.36 21.94
CA LYS A 134 -2.20 1.11 22.06
C LYS A 134 -1.45 0.98 20.71
N LYS A 135 -2.17 0.92 19.59
CA LYS A 135 -1.66 0.66 18.22
C LYS A 135 -1.41 1.94 17.40
N LEU A 136 -1.86 3.09 17.87
CA LEU A 136 -1.56 4.39 17.26
C LEU A 136 -0.80 5.23 18.29
N ASP A 137 0.53 5.25 18.17
CA ASP A 137 1.38 6.14 18.97
C ASP A 137 1.38 7.57 18.38
N CYS A 138 0.26 7.98 17.81
CA CYS A 138 0.10 9.25 17.12
C CYS A 138 -0.30 10.36 18.10
N SER A 139 0.18 11.58 17.83
CA SER A 139 -0.24 12.80 18.51
C SER A 139 -1.74 13.07 18.32
N PHE A 140 -2.34 13.88 19.21
CA PHE A 140 -3.75 14.28 19.07
C PHE A 140 -4.05 14.89 17.69
N ARG A 141 -3.15 15.73 17.17
CA ARG A 141 -3.27 16.34 15.84
C ARG A 141 -3.35 15.31 14.71
N GLU A 142 -2.53 14.26 14.78
CA GLU A 142 -2.55 13.19 13.77
C GLU A 142 -3.83 12.34 13.87
N ARG A 143 -4.36 12.14 15.08
CA ARG A 143 -5.64 11.46 15.30
C ARG A 143 -6.81 12.28 14.74
N ASP A 144 -6.83 13.59 14.96
CA ASP A 144 -7.84 14.49 14.40
C ASP A 144 -7.78 14.49 12.86
N GLU A 145 -6.57 14.46 12.30
CA GLU A 145 -6.39 14.38 10.85
C GLU A 145 -6.89 13.04 10.27
N LEU A 146 -6.63 11.92 10.94
CA LEU A 146 -7.20 10.61 10.56
C LEU A 146 -8.74 10.63 10.61
N ALA A 147 -9.31 11.18 11.70
CA ALA A 147 -10.76 11.30 11.84
C ALA A 147 -11.35 12.17 10.70
N ARG A 148 -10.67 13.27 10.33
CA ARG A 148 -11.05 14.12 9.19
C ARG A 148 -11.00 13.36 7.88
N ILE A 149 -9.96 12.56 7.65
CA ILE A 149 -9.81 11.73 6.44
C ILE A 149 -10.94 10.71 6.34
N PHE A 150 -11.19 9.94 7.40
CA PHE A 150 -12.25 8.93 7.41
C PHE A 150 -13.63 9.55 7.24
N LYS A 151 -13.92 10.67 7.91
CA LYS A 151 -15.17 11.41 7.69
C LYS A 151 -15.36 11.80 6.22
N GLY A 152 -14.28 12.19 5.54
CA GLY A 152 -14.29 12.51 4.11
C GLY A 152 -14.48 11.30 3.19
N TRP A 153 -14.14 10.09 3.64
CA TRP A 153 -14.46 8.85 2.93
C TRP A 153 -15.89 8.40 3.16
N ILE A 154 -16.42 8.60 4.39
CA ILE A 154 -17.79 8.24 4.73
C ILE A 154 -18.78 9.16 4.00
N HIS A 155 -18.47 10.46 4.00
CA HIS A 155 -19.28 11.51 3.39
C HIS A 155 -18.43 12.33 2.42
N PRO A 156 -18.31 11.88 1.15
CA PRO A 156 -17.59 12.63 0.12
C PRO A 156 -18.16 14.04 -0.04
N GLN A 157 -17.28 15.04 -0.09
CA GLN A 157 -17.70 16.44 -0.29
C GLN A 157 -18.18 16.70 -1.73
N SER A 158 -19.18 17.57 -1.85
CA SER A 158 -19.70 18.07 -3.14
C SER A 158 -19.15 19.48 -3.44
N PRO A 159 -18.69 19.78 -4.67
CA PRO A 159 -18.58 18.86 -5.81
C PRO A 159 -17.45 17.85 -5.62
N SER A 160 -17.69 16.60 -5.98
CA SER A 160 -16.69 15.54 -5.89
C SER A 160 -15.62 15.73 -6.97
N VAL A 161 -14.37 15.37 -6.62
CA VAL A 161 -13.28 15.34 -7.60
C VAL A 161 -13.56 14.19 -8.57
N LEU A 162 -13.71 14.49 -9.86
CA LEU A 162 -13.81 13.47 -10.90
C LEU A 162 -12.45 12.81 -11.10
N MET A 163 -12.31 11.56 -10.67
CA MET A 163 -11.05 10.84 -10.74
C MET A 163 -10.50 10.74 -12.17
N SER A 164 -11.35 10.47 -13.16
CA SER A 164 -10.96 10.44 -14.57
C SER A 164 -10.26 11.72 -15.03
N LYS A 165 -10.75 12.89 -14.60
CA LYS A 165 -10.12 14.20 -14.89
C LYS A 165 -8.80 14.37 -14.13
N ALA A 166 -8.76 13.97 -12.86
CA ALA A 166 -7.55 14.06 -12.03
C ALA A 166 -6.43 13.15 -12.58
N TRP A 167 -6.78 11.95 -13.03
CA TRP A 167 -5.85 11.02 -13.66
C TRP A 167 -5.35 11.54 -15.01
N ASP A 168 -6.26 11.97 -15.88
CA ASP A 168 -5.90 12.52 -17.20
C ASP A 168 -4.99 13.75 -17.08
N TYR A 169 -5.26 14.63 -16.12
CA TYR A 169 -4.39 15.75 -15.79
C TYR A 169 -2.96 15.28 -15.50
N ARG A 170 -2.80 14.25 -14.64
CA ARG A 170 -1.47 13.71 -14.30
C ARG A 170 -0.77 13.09 -15.50
N VAL A 171 -1.50 12.39 -16.37
CA VAL A 171 -0.95 11.80 -17.61
C VAL A 171 -0.52 12.89 -18.59
N ARG A 172 -1.31 13.96 -18.75
CA ARG A 172 -0.95 15.11 -19.60
C ARG A 172 0.30 15.82 -19.10
N GLU A 173 0.37 16.12 -17.81
CA GLU A 173 1.55 16.76 -17.22
C GLU A 173 2.81 15.91 -17.43
N HIS A 174 2.71 14.61 -17.14
CA HIS A 174 3.85 13.69 -17.27
C HIS A 174 4.33 13.48 -18.72
N LEU A 175 3.41 13.35 -19.67
CA LEU A 175 3.75 13.09 -21.08
C LEU A 175 4.07 14.36 -21.86
N GLY A 176 3.50 15.51 -21.46
CA GLY A 176 3.63 16.78 -22.16
C GLY A 176 3.24 16.66 -23.62
N THR A 177 4.14 17.07 -24.51
CA THR A 177 3.95 17.01 -25.98
C THR A 177 3.72 15.58 -26.50
N ARG A 178 4.12 14.54 -25.76
CA ARG A 178 3.95 13.14 -26.14
C ARG A 178 2.57 12.58 -25.82
N TYR A 179 1.69 13.35 -25.18
CA TYR A 179 0.35 12.89 -24.77
C TYR A 179 -0.47 12.38 -25.97
N ASN A 180 -0.38 13.03 -27.13
CA ASN A 180 -1.08 12.59 -28.34
C ASN A 180 -0.57 11.24 -28.88
N CYS A 181 0.61 10.80 -28.44
CA CYS A 181 1.23 9.52 -28.78
C CYS A 181 1.39 8.62 -27.53
N LYS A 182 0.51 8.76 -26.53
CA LYS A 182 0.61 8.10 -25.22
C LYS A 182 0.76 6.58 -25.29
N SER A 183 0.11 5.92 -26.26
CA SER A 183 0.18 4.46 -26.42
C SER A 183 1.62 3.96 -26.67
N GLY A 184 2.40 4.68 -27.49
CA GLY A 184 3.81 4.35 -27.72
C GLY A 184 4.67 4.62 -26.49
N CYS A 185 4.36 5.66 -25.72
CA CYS A 185 5.05 5.95 -24.46
C CYS A 185 4.81 4.85 -23.41
N PHE A 186 3.56 4.37 -23.29
CA PHE A 186 3.20 3.30 -22.36
C PHE A 186 3.89 2.00 -22.72
N ASP A 187 3.95 1.65 -24.01
CA ASP A 187 4.64 0.46 -24.49
C ASP A 187 6.15 0.51 -24.21
N TRP A 188 6.76 1.67 -24.45
CA TRP A 188 8.17 1.89 -24.17
C TRP A 188 8.48 1.83 -22.67
N ASP A 189 7.66 2.46 -21.82
CA ASP A 189 7.81 2.38 -20.36
C ASP A 189 7.70 0.93 -19.87
N LEU A 190 6.75 0.16 -20.38
CA LEU A 190 6.60 -1.25 -20.00
C LEU A 190 7.83 -2.07 -20.40
N SER A 191 8.22 -1.99 -21.67
CA SER A 191 9.26 -2.84 -22.23
C SER A 191 10.63 -2.49 -21.65
N MET A 192 10.99 -1.20 -21.65
CA MET A 192 12.33 -0.75 -21.30
C MET A 192 12.52 -0.50 -19.80
N LYS A 193 11.45 -0.18 -19.04
CA LYS A 193 11.59 0.10 -17.60
C LYS A 193 11.12 -1.02 -16.70
N LEU A 194 10.15 -1.84 -17.13
CA LEU A 194 9.60 -2.90 -16.28
C LEU A 194 10.09 -4.28 -16.73
N HIS A 195 9.94 -4.63 -18.01
CA HIS A 195 10.31 -5.96 -18.51
C HIS A 195 11.81 -6.22 -18.41
N GLU A 196 12.67 -5.28 -18.80
CA GLU A 196 14.14 -5.40 -18.62
C GLU A 196 14.56 -5.60 -17.16
N LYS A 197 13.76 -5.11 -16.21
CA LYS A 197 14.02 -5.27 -14.77
C LYS A 197 13.49 -6.60 -14.20
N GLY A 198 12.89 -7.45 -15.04
CA GLY A 198 12.36 -8.76 -14.66
C GLY A 198 10.84 -8.78 -14.42
N CYS A 199 10.12 -7.71 -14.73
CA CYS A 199 8.65 -7.67 -14.64
C CYS A 199 7.95 -8.12 -15.94
N GLY A 200 8.56 -9.04 -16.70
CA GLY A 200 8.05 -9.54 -17.99
C GLY A 200 6.64 -10.15 -17.93
N VAL A 201 6.16 -10.43 -16.72
CA VAL A 201 4.83 -10.98 -16.51
C VAL A 201 3.69 -9.96 -16.58
N ILE A 202 3.99 -8.67 -16.49
CA ILE A 202 2.99 -7.62 -16.64
C ILE A 202 2.56 -7.56 -18.11
N ASN A 203 1.28 -7.78 -18.37
CA ASN A 203 0.73 -7.77 -19.72
C ASN A 203 0.61 -6.34 -20.28
N LYS A 204 0.92 -6.19 -21.57
CA LYS A 204 0.83 -4.91 -22.29
C LYS A 204 -0.54 -4.25 -22.25
N GLN A 205 -1.62 -5.00 -22.46
CA GLN A 205 -2.98 -4.47 -22.45
C GLN A 205 -3.39 -4.01 -21.05
N GLN A 206 -3.08 -4.80 -20.02
CA GLN A 206 -3.37 -4.45 -18.62
C GLN A 206 -2.59 -3.22 -18.16
N TYR A 207 -1.31 -3.12 -18.53
CA TYR A 207 -0.49 -1.97 -18.20
C TYR A 207 -0.94 -0.71 -18.95
N ALA A 208 -1.23 -0.82 -20.25
CA ALA A 208 -1.72 0.31 -21.04
C ALA A 208 -3.08 0.82 -20.52
N ARG A 209 -3.99 -0.10 -20.17
CA ARG A 209 -5.30 0.26 -19.61
C ARG A 209 -5.18 0.94 -18.25
N TRP A 210 -4.33 0.42 -17.38
CA TRP A 210 -4.03 1.08 -16.10
C TRP A 210 -3.40 2.47 -16.31
N ARG A 211 -2.43 2.61 -17.21
CA ARG A 211 -1.82 3.92 -17.55
C ARG A 211 -2.87 4.92 -18.06
N GLU A 212 -3.85 4.44 -18.81
CA GLU A 212 -4.87 5.28 -19.42
C GLU A 212 -5.97 5.72 -18.45
N GLN A 213 -6.46 4.82 -17.59
CA GLN A 213 -7.66 5.04 -16.78
C GLN A 213 -7.42 4.94 -15.27
N GLY A 214 -6.28 4.40 -14.84
CA GLY A 214 -6.01 4.08 -13.44
C GLY A 214 -6.71 2.82 -12.95
N LEU A 215 -7.21 1.97 -13.85
CA LEU A 215 -7.85 0.69 -13.52
C LEU A 215 -6.84 -0.45 -13.64
N ALA A 216 -6.45 -1.05 -12.52
CA ALA A 216 -5.45 -2.11 -12.45
C ALA A 216 -6.07 -3.51 -12.31
N PHE A 217 -7.08 -3.65 -11.46
CA PHE A 217 -7.67 -4.92 -11.05
C PHE A 217 -9.15 -4.93 -11.41
N GLU A 218 -9.46 -5.44 -12.60
CA GLU A 218 -10.83 -5.53 -13.08
C GLU A 218 -11.41 -6.92 -12.82
N VAL A 219 -12.63 -6.94 -12.27
CA VAL A 219 -13.40 -8.14 -12.03
C VAL A 219 -14.53 -8.20 -13.07
N ARG A 220 -14.44 -9.18 -14.00
CA ARG A 220 -15.48 -9.54 -14.99
C ARG A 220 -16.27 -8.31 -15.51
N GLU A 221 -17.60 -8.35 -15.50
CA GLU A 221 -18.51 -7.31 -16.03
C GLU A 221 -18.74 -6.15 -15.03
N GLY A 222 -17.77 -5.85 -14.17
CA GLY A 222 -17.88 -4.80 -13.16
C GLY A 222 -17.94 -3.39 -13.77
N ALA A 223 -18.93 -2.59 -13.35
CA ALA A 223 -19.03 -1.18 -13.72
C ALA A 223 -18.21 -0.32 -12.72
N TYR A 224 -17.06 0.16 -13.17
CA TYR A 224 -16.18 1.07 -12.40
C TYR A 224 -16.57 2.52 -12.69
N GLN A 225 -17.35 3.12 -11.78
CA GLN A 225 -17.93 4.46 -11.99
C GLN A 225 -17.78 5.38 -10.78
N ILE A 226 -17.42 4.82 -9.62
CA ILE A 226 -17.31 5.59 -8.37
C ILE A 226 -15.85 5.89 -8.10
N THR A 227 -15.53 7.16 -7.91
CA THR A 227 -14.17 7.58 -7.54
C THR A 227 -13.73 6.90 -6.25
N ASN A 228 -12.55 6.28 -6.27
CA ASN A 228 -11.90 5.76 -5.07
C ASN A 228 -11.36 6.93 -4.21
N PRO A 229 -12.01 7.27 -3.08
CA PRO A 229 -11.61 8.45 -2.31
C PRO A 229 -10.26 8.26 -1.59
N THR A 230 -9.80 7.02 -1.46
CA THR A 230 -8.56 6.66 -0.74
C THR A 230 -7.29 6.92 -1.55
N LEU A 231 -7.43 7.26 -2.84
CA LEU A 231 -6.33 7.66 -3.73
C LEU A 231 -6.28 9.17 -3.96
N LEU A 232 -7.21 9.92 -3.37
CA LEU A 232 -7.24 11.37 -3.42
C LEU A 232 -6.50 11.99 -2.25
N SER A 233 -5.80 13.08 -2.53
CA SER A 233 -5.05 13.84 -1.53
C SER A 233 -5.02 15.33 -1.90
N SER A 234 -4.73 16.17 -0.91
CA SER A 234 -4.63 17.61 -1.11
C SER A 234 -3.17 18.03 -1.21
N ARG A 235 -2.82 18.78 -2.26
CA ARG A 235 -1.49 19.34 -2.45
C ARG A 235 -1.59 20.86 -2.46
N VAL A 236 -0.71 21.52 -1.72
CA VAL A 236 -0.64 22.98 -1.67
C VAL A 236 0.28 23.49 -2.77
N PHE A 237 -0.23 24.41 -3.59
CA PHE A 237 0.51 25.11 -4.62
C PHE A 237 0.68 26.59 -4.25
N SER A 238 1.81 27.18 -4.61
CA SER A 238 1.98 28.63 -4.55
C SER A 238 1.58 29.22 -5.89
N GLN A 239 0.51 30.03 -5.90
CA GLN A 239 0.04 30.73 -7.07
C GLN A 239 0.01 32.23 -6.78
N ARG A 240 0.87 33.00 -7.47
CA ARG A 240 0.98 34.46 -7.31
C ARG A 240 1.16 34.91 -5.85
N GLY A 241 1.95 34.17 -5.07
CA GLY A 241 2.20 34.45 -3.65
C GLY A 241 1.18 33.82 -2.67
N ASN A 242 0.00 33.39 -3.13
CA ASN A 242 -0.99 32.72 -2.30
C ASN A 242 -0.81 31.20 -2.29
N LYS A 243 -1.06 30.57 -1.14
CA LYS A 243 -1.08 29.11 -0.99
C LYS A 243 -2.49 28.58 -1.24
N VAL A 244 -2.68 27.82 -2.31
CA VAL A 244 -3.97 27.21 -2.67
C VAL A 244 -3.84 25.70 -2.57
N ALA A 245 -4.73 25.06 -1.80
CA ALA A 245 -4.81 23.61 -1.71
C ALA A 245 -5.66 23.06 -2.84
N PHE A 246 -5.11 22.13 -3.62
CA PHE A 246 -5.81 21.42 -4.69
C PHE A 246 -5.95 19.94 -4.34
N LYS A 247 -7.21 19.45 -4.33
CA LYS A 247 -7.53 18.04 -4.09
C LYS A 247 -7.52 17.29 -5.42
N GLY A 248 -6.77 16.20 -5.51
CA GLY A 248 -6.63 15.41 -6.73
C GLY A 248 -5.89 14.11 -6.50
N TYR A 249 -5.55 13.42 -7.59
CA TYR A 249 -4.68 12.25 -7.56
C TYR A 249 -3.22 12.70 -7.68
N TRP A 250 -2.43 12.43 -6.65
CA TRP A 250 -1.01 12.81 -6.59
C TRP A 250 -0.06 11.61 -6.51
N GLY A 251 -0.54 10.44 -6.93
CA GLY A 251 0.19 9.18 -6.91
C GLY A 251 0.97 8.89 -8.20
N ASP A 252 1.52 7.67 -8.23
CA ASP A 252 2.30 7.14 -9.35
C ASP A 252 1.39 6.70 -10.49
N ILE A 253 1.65 7.21 -11.69
CA ILE A 253 0.98 6.79 -12.92
C ILE A 253 1.88 5.95 -13.81
N VAL A 254 3.15 5.72 -13.48
CA VAL A 254 4.15 4.96 -14.27
C VAL A 254 4.41 3.59 -13.66
N SER A 255 4.73 3.51 -12.37
CA SER A 255 5.05 2.23 -11.73
C SER A 255 3.77 1.63 -11.15
N SER A 256 3.21 0.66 -11.87
CA SER A 256 1.89 0.08 -11.57
C SER A 256 1.81 -0.62 -10.20
N PRO A 257 0.61 -0.71 -9.59
CA PRO A 257 0.38 -1.47 -8.36
C PRO A 257 0.70 -2.98 -8.51
N TYR A 258 0.84 -3.48 -9.73
CA TYR A 258 1.28 -4.86 -10.00
C TYR A 258 2.64 -5.19 -9.38
N LEU A 259 3.49 -4.20 -9.11
CA LEU A 259 4.78 -4.43 -8.46
C LEU A 259 4.64 -4.99 -7.04
N ALA A 260 3.56 -4.64 -6.33
CA ALA A 260 3.34 -5.06 -4.95
C ALA A 260 2.87 -6.53 -4.83
N PHE A 261 1.93 -6.94 -5.67
CA PHE A 261 1.24 -8.25 -5.55
C PHE A 261 1.20 -9.08 -6.85
N GLY A 262 1.64 -8.54 -7.98
CA GLY A 262 1.42 -9.13 -9.31
C GLY A 262 2.61 -9.83 -9.96
N ILE A 263 3.84 -9.52 -9.54
CA ILE A 263 5.06 -9.96 -10.25
C ILE A 263 5.76 -11.18 -9.65
N GLU A 264 5.55 -11.50 -8.38
CA GLU A 264 6.10 -12.70 -7.72
C GLU A 264 4.96 -13.59 -7.21
N THR A 265 5.15 -14.91 -7.23
CA THR A 265 4.21 -15.89 -6.69
C THR A 265 4.93 -17.17 -6.30
N GLU A 266 4.45 -17.82 -5.24
CA GLU A 266 4.97 -19.14 -4.82
C GLU A 266 4.46 -20.27 -5.72
N ASP A 267 3.29 -20.09 -6.35
CA ASP A 267 2.75 -21.06 -7.30
C ASP A 267 3.41 -20.90 -8.68
N LYS A 268 4.49 -21.67 -8.88
CA LYS A 268 5.22 -21.73 -10.16
C LYS A 268 4.35 -22.13 -11.35
N SER A 269 3.20 -22.80 -11.12
CA SER A 269 2.27 -23.15 -12.21
C SER A 269 1.66 -21.92 -12.87
N LEU A 270 1.53 -20.81 -12.13
CA LEU A 270 1.01 -19.54 -12.63
C LEU A 270 2.02 -18.83 -13.54
N LEU A 271 3.31 -19.15 -13.44
CA LEU A 271 4.39 -18.55 -14.23
C LEU A 271 4.63 -19.23 -15.58
N LYS A 272 3.92 -20.31 -15.91
CA LYS A 272 4.11 -21.03 -17.18
C LYS A 272 3.86 -20.12 -18.40
N THR A 273 4.77 -20.20 -19.37
CA THR A 273 4.71 -19.49 -20.65
C THR A 273 4.52 -20.47 -21.80
N GLN A 274 3.83 -20.03 -22.85
CA GLN A 274 3.71 -20.68 -24.14
C GLN A 274 3.87 -19.61 -25.21
N ASN A 275 4.76 -19.82 -26.18
CA ASN A 275 5.11 -18.86 -27.22
C ASN A 275 5.55 -17.48 -26.67
N GLY A 276 6.29 -17.46 -25.56
CA GLY A 276 6.74 -16.23 -24.90
C GLY A 276 5.64 -15.45 -24.16
N LEU A 277 4.39 -15.93 -24.16
CA LEU A 277 3.28 -15.35 -23.43
C LEU A 277 2.93 -16.23 -22.22
N HIS A 278 2.64 -15.62 -21.07
CA HIS A 278 2.14 -16.38 -19.94
C HIS A 278 0.76 -16.98 -20.27
N VAL A 279 0.58 -18.28 -20.03
CA VAL A 279 -0.62 -19.03 -20.51
C VAL A 279 -1.87 -18.63 -19.72
N LYS A 280 -1.70 -18.47 -18.42
CA LYS A 280 -2.72 -17.93 -17.52
C LYS A 280 -2.42 -16.44 -17.40
N VAL A 281 -2.95 -15.55 -18.24
CA VAL A 281 -2.73 -14.08 -18.09
C VAL A 281 -4.00 -13.28 -17.84
N LYS A 282 -5.10 -13.61 -18.53
CA LYS A 282 -6.30 -12.76 -18.57
C LYS A 282 -7.02 -12.60 -17.23
N HIS A 283 -6.83 -13.52 -16.27
CA HIS A 283 -7.43 -13.46 -14.92
C HIS A 283 -6.38 -13.42 -13.79
N THR A 284 -5.10 -13.31 -14.13
CA THR A 284 -4.05 -13.91 -13.29
C THR A 284 -3.37 -12.95 -12.34
N LEU A 285 -3.49 -11.64 -12.53
CA LEU A 285 -3.06 -10.70 -11.49
C LEU A 285 -3.99 -10.76 -10.28
N LEU A 286 -5.30 -10.94 -10.51
CA LEU A 286 -6.29 -11.24 -9.47
C LEU A 286 -6.05 -12.62 -8.84
N ILE A 287 -5.78 -13.67 -9.64
CA ILE A 287 -5.48 -15.02 -9.14
C ILE A 287 -4.11 -15.10 -8.44
N ARG A 288 -3.11 -14.31 -8.83
CA ARG A 288 -1.81 -14.25 -8.14
C ARG A 288 -1.86 -13.40 -6.89
N ALA A 289 -2.72 -12.38 -6.89
CA ALA A 289 -3.20 -11.77 -5.68
C ALA A 289 -4.05 -12.73 -4.84
N CYS A 290 -4.40 -13.95 -5.26
CA CYS A 290 -4.86 -15.01 -4.34
C CYS A 290 -3.72 -15.60 -3.47
N ALA A 291 -2.45 -15.20 -3.67
CA ALA A 291 -1.46 -15.32 -2.61
C ALA A 291 -1.85 -14.45 -1.40
N ILE A 292 -2.54 -13.32 -1.64
CA ILE A 292 -3.22 -12.54 -0.60
C ILE A 292 -4.28 -13.43 0.02
N ASN A 293 -5.12 -14.15 -0.74
CA ASN A 293 -6.11 -15.07 -0.15
C ASN A 293 -5.48 -16.05 0.87
N ARG A 294 -4.39 -16.79 0.55
CA ARG A 294 -3.70 -17.60 1.58
C ARG A 294 -3.19 -16.77 2.76
N ILE A 295 -2.63 -15.59 2.49
CA ILE A 295 -2.17 -14.66 3.53
C ILE A 295 -3.34 -14.16 4.40
N LEU A 296 -4.51 -13.90 3.81
CA LEU A 296 -5.73 -13.41 4.46
C LEU A 296 -6.43 -14.53 5.21
N THR A 297 -6.59 -15.72 4.63
CA THR A 297 -7.14 -16.90 5.30
C THR A 297 -6.25 -17.29 6.48
N SER A 298 -4.92 -17.31 6.32
CA SER A 298 -3.99 -17.54 7.42
C SER A 298 -4.10 -16.48 8.51
N ALA A 299 -4.23 -15.20 8.14
CA ALA A 299 -4.47 -14.13 9.10
C ALA A 299 -5.85 -14.26 9.79
N SER A 300 -6.93 -14.54 9.06
CA SER A 300 -8.26 -14.73 9.62
C SER A 300 -8.30 -15.90 10.63
N ILE A 301 -7.60 -17.01 10.38
CA ILE A 301 -7.48 -18.13 11.35
C ILE A 301 -6.86 -17.68 12.68
N PHE A 302 -5.95 -16.71 12.66
CA PHE A 302 -5.37 -16.12 13.87
C PHE A 302 -6.28 -15.10 14.56
N ALA A 303 -7.33 -14.60 13.89
CA ALA A 303 -8.35 -13.71 14.46
C ALA A 303 -9.55 -14.49 15.06
N SER A 304 -9.95 -15.61 14.46
CA SER A 304 -11.15 -16.40 14.85
C SER A 304 -11.03 -17.19 16.16
N ASN A 305 -9.83 -17.33 16.74
CA ASN A 305 -9.60 -18.04 18.00
C ASN A 305 -9.78 -17.16 19.24
N ASN A 306 -10.31 -15.95 19.11
CA ASN A 306 -10.72 -15.13 20.26
C ASN A 306 -12.03 -15.68 20.85
N ASP A 307 -12.06 -15.80 22.17
CA ASP A 307 -13.20 -16.32 22.94
C ASP A 307 -14.52 -15.67 22.54
N LYS A 308 -15.55 -16.52 22.37
CA LYS A 308 -16.92 -16.20 21.95
C LYS A 308 -17.72 -15.37 22.97
N ASN A 309 -17.21 -14.25 23.45
CA ASN A 309 -17.98 -13.36 24.31
C ASN A 309 -17.86 -11.89 23.89
N ASN A 310 -19.01 -11.35 23.47
CA ASN A 310 -19.43 -9.95 23.36
C ASN A 310 -19.29 -9.21 22.02
N THR A 311 -20.47 -9.01 21.41
CA THR A 311 -21.02 -7.80 20.77
C THR A 311 -20.07 -6.74 20.20
N SER A 312 -20.20 -6.54 18.88
CA SER A 312 -19.56 -5.51 18.04
C SER A 312 -18.04 -5.68 17.91
N GLU A 313 -17.61 -6.55 16.99
CA GLU A 313 -16.21 -6.70 16.60
C GLU A 313 -15.62 -5.34 16.20
N CYS A 314 -14.83 -4.78 17.10
CA CYS A 314 -14.19 -3.49 16.91
C CYS A 314 -12.91 -3.68 16.08
N PHE A 315 -12.48 -2.67 15.31
CA PHE A 315 -11.18 -2.67 14.60
C PHE A 315 -10.01 -3.07 15.52
N SER A 316 -10.09 -2.76 16.82
CA SER A 316 -9.09 -3.16 17.83
C SER A 316 -8.87 -4.66 17.85
N ASP A 317 -9.95 -5.43 17.71
CA ASP A 317 -10.01 -6.87 17.88
C ASP A 317 -9.64 -7.57 16.57
N LEU A 318 -9.98 -6.98 15.43
CA LEU A 318 -9.58 -7.45 14.10
C LEU A 318 -8.07 -7.39 13.86
N MET A 319 -7.40 -6.41 14.47
CA MET A 319 -5.93 -6.31 14.45
C MET A 319 -5.27 -7.13 15.58
N HIS A 320 -6.01 -7.93 16.36
CA HIS A 320 -5.46 -8.89 17.32
C HIS A 320 -5.38 -10.28 16.69
N LEU A 321 -4.45 -10.41 15.74
CA LEU A 321 -3.98 -11.71 15.31
C LEU A 321 -3.12 -12.27 16.44
N LYS A 322 -3.32 -13.54 16.83
CA LYS A 322 -2.51 -14.17 17.89
C LYS A 322 -1.01 -14.00 17.57
N GLY A 323 -0.31 -13.27 18.44
CA GLY A 323 1.12 -13.01 18.30
C GLY A 323 1.52 -11.83 17.39
N ILE A 324 0.60 -11.10 16.74
CA ILE A 324 0.98 -9.95 15.87
C ILE A 324 0.42 -8.63 16.39
N SER A 325 1.28 -7.63 16.51
CA SER A 325 0.94 -6.24 16.78
C SER A 325 1.46 -5.31 15.68
N VAL A 326 0.70 -4.27 15.37
CA VAL A 326 1.11 -3.21 14.44
C VAL A 326 0.95 -1.87 15.13
N THR A 327 2.01 -1.08 15.16
CA THR A 327 2.01 0.28 15.71
C THR A 327 2.42 1.29 14.64
N PHE A 328 1.52 2.22 14.34
CA PHE A 328 1.84 3.38 13.51
C PHE A 328 2.46 4.46 14.41
N LEU A 329 3.67 4.87 14.06
CA LEU A 329 4.43 5.88 14.76
C LEU A 329 4.16 7.27 14.16
N PRO A 330 4.38 8.36 14.93
CA PRO A 330 4.30 9.73 14.41
C PRO A 330 5.19 9.94 13.19
N MET A 331 4.80 10.87 12.32
CA MET A 331 5.58 11.19 11.11
C MET A 331 7.00 11.67 11.43
N ASP A 332 7.21 12.28 12.60
CA ASP A 332 8.51 12.77 13.07
C ASP A 332 9.33 11.72 13.87
N ALA A 333 8.77 10.52 14.10
CA ALA A 333 9.40 9.49 14.91
C ALA A 333 10.77 9.08 14.36
N LEU A 334 10.91 9.10 13.03
CA LEU A 334 12.14 8.73 12.35
C LEU A 334 13.34 9.57 12.79
N HIS A 335 13.14 10.86 13.08
CA HIS A 335 14.21 11.73 13.59
C HIS A 335 14.53 11.49 15.07
N LYS A 336 13.56 10.98 15.84
CA LYS A 336 13.68 10.74 17.29
C LYS A 336 14.18 9.34 17.64
N LEU A 337 14.05 8.38 16.72
CA LEU A 337 14.49 7.00 16.92
C LEU A 337 16.00 6.91 17.26
N PRO A 338 16.91 7.61 16.57
CA PRO A 338 18.34 7.58 16.89
C PRO A 338 18.70 8.17 18.26
N GLU A 339 17.89 9.10 18.79
CA GLU A 339 18.18 9.81 20.04
C GLU A 339 17.96 8.94 21.29
N LYS A 340 17.18 7.87 21.17
CA LYS A 340 16.80 7.02 22.32
C LYS A 340 17.58 5.72 22.29
N GLN A 341 18.45 5.51 23.28
CA GLN A 341 19.24 4.27 23.42
C GLN A 341 18.41 2.99 23.41
N LYS A 342 17.16 3.03 23.90
CA LYS A 342 16.24 1.88 23.91
C LYS A 342 15.91 1.31 22.52
N HIS A 343 16.16 2.07 21.45
CA HIS A 343 15.93 1.64 20.07
C HIS A 343 17.21 1.10 19.39
N SER A 344 18.36 1.14 20.08
CA SER A 344 19.58 0.50 19.61
C SER A 344 19.42 -1.03 19.70
N HIS A 345 19.63 -1.74 18.60
CA HIS A 345 19.43 -3.20 18.49
C HIS A 345 18.00 -3.70 18.79
N PHE A 346 17.02 -2.79 18.83
CA PHE A 346 15.63 -3.15 19.13
C PHE A 346 14.95 -3.84 17.95
N PHE A 347 15.28 -3.43 16.72
CA PHE A 347 14.65 -3.97 15.51
C PHE A 347 15.45 -5.15 14.97
N GLY A 348 14.81 -6.32 14.90
CA GLY A 348 15.35 -7.52 14.26
C GLY A 348 15.36 -7.43 12.73
N ALA A 349 14.52 -6.58 12.14
CA ALA A 349 14.55 -6.24 10.72
C ALA A 349 14.08 -4.81 10.47
N ILE A 350 14.71 -4.13 9.50
CA ILE A 350 14.32 -2.79 9.08
C ILE A 350 14.16 -2.77 7.56
N TYR A 351 13.00 -2.31 7.09
CA TYR A 351 12.70 -2.05 5.68
C TYR A 351 12.60 -0.54 5.43
N PHE A 352 13.39 -0.04 4.48
CA PHE A 352 13.33 1.35 4.01
C PHE A 352 12.99 1.42 2.52
N SER A 353 11.93 2.14 2.19
CA SER A 353 11.57 2.45 0.81
C SER A 353 12.50 3.49 0.18
N ALA A 354 12.94 3.25 -1.06
CA ALA A 354 13.85 4.15 -1.78
C ALA A 354 13.30 5.58 -1.96
N ARG A 355 11.98 5.77 -1.91
CA ARG A 355 11.35 7.10 -2.02
C ARG A 355 11.50 7.97 -0.78
N PHE A 356 11.86 7.38 0.36
CA PHE A 356 12.05 8.08 1.62
C PHE A 356 13.50 8.57 1.83
N LEU A 357 14.41 8.28 0.89
CA LEU A 357 15.85 8.40 1.11
C LEU A 357 16.43 9.82 0.88
N SER A 358 15.76 10.71 0.14
CA SER A 358 16.40 11.94 -0.33
C SER A 358 16.65 13.04 0.73
N PRO A 359 15.93 13.15 1.87
CA PRO A 359 16.26 14.16 2.88
C PRO A 359 16.90 13.61 4.17
N ILE A 360 16.90 12.29 4.40
CA ILE A 360 17.03 11.71 5.76
C ILE A 360 18.32 10.92 5.96
N PHE A 361 19.11 10.72 4.89
CA PHE A 361 20.16 9.71 4.88
C PHE A 361 21.33 10.02 5.83
N THR A 362 21.70 11.29 6.07
CA THR A 362 22.89 11.61 6.87
C THR A 362 22.71 11.43 8.39
N SER A 363 21.56 11.80 8.96
CA SER A 363 21.33 11.68 10.41
C SER A 363 20.94 10.27 10.85
N ILE A 364 20.40 9.46 9.94
CA ILE A 364 19.87 8.13 10.26
C ILE A 364 20.84 7.02 9.86
N LEU A 365 21.84 7.30 9.02
CA LEU A 365 22.87 6.33 8.64
C LEU A 365 23.50 5.66 9.87
N PHE A 366 23.83 6.44 10.91
CA PHE A 366 24.43 5.92 12.13
C PHE A 366 23.49 4.98 12.89
N PHE A 367 22.20 5.29 12.93
CA PHE A 367 21.18 4.39 13.50
C PHE A 367 21.03 3.09 12.69
N LEU A 368 21.09 3.19 11.35
CA LEU A 368 20.98 2.02 10.47
C LEU A 368 22.20 1.11 10.54
N VAL A 369 23.41 1.69 10.61
CA VAL A 369 24.68 0.95 10.69
C VAL A 369 24.82 0.21 12.02
N ASN A 370 24.25 0.76 13.10
CA ASN A 370 24.28 0.11 14.43
C ASN A 370 23.17 -0.93 14.65
N ASN A 371 22.24 -1.13 13.70
CA ASN A 371 21.25 -2.19 13.80
C ASN A 371 21.67 -3.40 12.94
N PRO A 372 21.68 -4.63 13.50
CA PRO A 372 22.37 -5.79 12.92
C PRO A 372 21.80 -6.29 11.59
N TYR A 373 20.57 -5.91 11.20
CA TYR A 373 19.93 -6.37 9.95
C TYR A 373 19.18 -5.24 9.24
N PHE A 374 19.93 -4.44 8.48
CA PHE A 374 19.40 -3.40 7.63
C PHE A 374 19.15 -3.94 6.21
N LEU A 375 17.88 -4.05 5.80
CA LEU A 375 17.56 -4.22 4.39
C LEU A 375 17.34 -2.83 3.77
N GLN A 376 18.37 -2.33 3.07
CA GLN A 376 18.13 -1.29 2.08
C GLN A 376 17.38 -1.96 0.92
N ALA A 377 16.07 -1.76 0.83
CA ALA A 377 15.37 -2.02 -0.42
C ALA A 377 15.79 -0.94 -1.42
N ARG A 378 16.98 -1.11 -2.01
CA ARG A 378 17.28 -0.53 -3.33
C ARG A 378 16.29 -1.22 -4.26
N CYS A 379 15.09 -0.68 -4.43
CA CYS A 379 14.08 -1.37 -5.23
C CYS A 379 14.64 -1.53 -6.63
N LYS A 380 14.96 -2.77 -7.00
CA LYS A 380 15.33 -3.20 -8.34
C LYS A 380 14.41 -2.56 -9.40
N TYR A 381 13.13 -2.38 -9.04
CA TYR A 381 12.06 -1.88 -9.91
C TYR A 381 11.74 -0.38 -9.75
N CYS A 382 12.40 0.32 -8.83
CA CYS A 382 12.24 1.77 -8.70
C CYS A 382 12.90 2.45 -9.91
N ASN A 383 12.18 3.33 -10.60
CA ASN A 383 12.75 4.21 -11.63
C ASN A 383 13.52 5.40 -11.03
N LEU A 384 14.12 5.19 -9.86
CA LEU A 384 14.97 6.14 -9.14
C LEU A 384 16.40 5.61 -9.17
N THR A 385 16.97 5.59 -10.38
CA THR A 385 18.42 5.67 -10.61
C THR A 385 18.61 6.45 -11.88
#